data_AF-A0ABD7PTU8-F1
#
_entry.id   AF-A0ABD7PTU8-F1
#
_cell.length_a   1.000
_cell.length_b   1.000
_cell.length_c   1.000
_cell.angle_alpha   90.00
_cell.angle_beta   90.00
_cell.angle_gamma   90.00
#
_symmetry.space_group_name_H-M   'P 1'
#
loop_
_entity.id
_entity.type
_entity.pdbx_description
1 polymer ?
#
loop_
_entity_poly.entity_id
_entity_poly.type
_entity_poly.pdbx_seq_one_letter_code
_entity_poly.pdbx_strand_id
1 'polypeptide(L)' 'MLLSLISLDDDDITIVTDAVRKWCCEKKLDIDSIEGHRAITVAVDLVQMSTGRDRLFSELSKQLDDR' A
#
# COMPACT_ATOMS: atom_id res chain seq x y z
N MET A 1 10.31 -12.77 -0.82
CA MET A 1 9.46 -13.87 -1.32
C MET A 1 8.04 -13.30 -1.39
N LEU A 2 7.59 -12.86 -2.57
CA LEU A 2 6.24 -12.29 -2.78
C LEU A 2 5.25 -13.46 -2.95
N LEU A 3 4.90 -14.12 -1.84
CA LEU A 3 4.09 -15.34 -1.83
C LEU A 3 2.67 -15.12 -1.31
N SER A 4 2.10 -13.95 -1.55
CA SER A 4 0.74 -13.64 -1.11
C SER A 4 -0.12 -12.96 -2.19
N LEU A 5 0.30 -12.91 -3.45
CA LEU A 5 -0.52 -12.40 -4.57
C LEU A 5 -1.78 -13.25 -4.89
N ILE A 6 -2.21 -14.18 -4.04
CA ILE A 6 -3.11 -15.28 -4.47
C ILE A 6 -4.60 -15.03 -4.19
N SER A 7 -5.02 -13.94 -3.52
CA SER A 7 -6.44 -13.52 -3.59
C SER A 7 -6.66 -12.10 -3.07
N LEU A 8 -6.06 -11.08 -3.70
CA LEU A 8 -6.67 -9.75 -3.60
C LEU A 8 -7.90 -9.77 -4.53
N ASP A 9 -9.07 -9.45 -3.99
CA ASP A 9 -10.23 -9.19 -4.84
C ASP A 9 -10.06 -7.83 -5.54
N ASP A 10 -10.90 -7.55 -6.54
CA ASP A 10 -10.80 -6.31 -7.32
C ASP A 10 -10.97 -5.05 -6.44
N ASP A 11 -11.73 -5.15 -5.34
CA ASP A 11 -11.91 -4.06 -4.37
C ASP A 11 -10.60 -3.79 -3.63
N ASP A 12 -9.96 -4.84 -3.12
CA ASP A 12 -8.68 -4.77 -2.43
C ASP A 12 -7.57 -4.25 -3.37
N ILE A 13 -7.56 -4.63 -4.65
CA ILE A 13 -6.63 -4.08 -5.65
C ILE A 13 -6.85 -2.57 -5.81
N THR A 14 -8.11 -2.14 -5.91
CA THR A 14 -8.48 -0.73 -6.05
C THR A 14 -8.01 0.07 -4.83
N ILE A 15 -8.27 -0.46 -3.64
CA ILE A 15 -7.93 0.20 -2.37
C ILE A 15 -6.42 0.30 -2.17
N VAL A 16 -5.67 -0.77 -2.47
CA VAL A 16 -4.19 -0.75 -2.46
C VAL A 16 -3.67 0.31 -3.44
N THR A 17 -4.17 0.29 -4.67
CA THR A 17 -3.70 1.19 -5.73
C THR A 17 -3.98 2.65 -5.38
N ASP A 18 -5.16 2.96 -4.85
CA ASP A 18 -5.54 4.31 -4.45
C ASP A 18 -4.73 4.81 -3.26
N ALA A 19 -4.53 3.97 -2.23
CA ALA A 19 -3.73 4.32 -1.07
C ALA A 19 -2.26 4.58 -1.44
N VAL A 20 -1.67 3.72 -2.27
CA VAL A 20 -0.28 3.87 -2.73
C VAL A 20 -0.11 5.11 -3.60
N ARG A 21 -1.00 5.33 -4.58
CA ARG A 21 -0.96 6.52 -5.43
C ARG A 21 -1.07 7.79 -4.61
N LYS A 22 -2.00 7.83 -3.66
CA LYS A 22 -2.16 8.98 -2.76
C LYS A 22 -0.89 9.24 -1.96
N TRP A 23 -0.30 8.21 -1.36
CA TRP A 23 0.93 8.36 -0.57
C TRP A 23 2.10 8.84 -1.43
N CYS A 24 2.28 8.26 -2.63
CA CYS A 24 3.31 8.70 -3.58
C CYS A 24 3.11 10.16 -4.00
N CYS A 25 1.87 10.58 -4.28
CA CYS A 25 1.55 11.98 -4.59
C CYS A 25 1.89 12.92 -3.43
N GLU A 26 1.54 12.57 -2.18
CA GLU A 26 1.85 13.39 -1.00
C GLU A 26 3.37 13.54 -0.78
N LYS A 27 4.13 12.48 -1.08
CA LYS A 27 5.60 12.47 -0.97
C LYS A 27 6.32 12.98 -2.22
N LYS A 28 5.60 13.26 -3.30
CA LYS A 28 6.14 13.62 -4.62
C LYS A 28 7.11 12.57 -5.17
N LEU A 29 6.76 11.30 -4.97
CA LEU A 29 7.50 10.14 -5.44
C LEU A 29 6.82 9.55 -6.67
N ASP A 30 7.62 8.95 -7.54
CA ASP A 30 7.11 8.11 -8.62
C ASP A 30 6.64 6.77 -8.03
N ILE A 31 5.51 6.25 -8.50
CA ILE A 31 5.00 4.95 -8.07
C ILE A 31 5.93 3.80 -8.50
N ASP A 32 6.67 4.01 -9.60
CA ASP A 32 7.67 3.07 -10.11
C ASP A 32 9.04 3.24 -9.42
N SER A 33 9.17 4.19 -8.46
CA SER A 33 10.38 4.34 -7.66
C SER A 33 10.54 3.18 -6.66
N ILE A 34 11.74 3.07 -6.07
CA ILE A 34 12.01 2.08 -5.03
C ILE A 34 11.06 2.26 -3.84
N GLU A 35 10.78 3.50 -3.47
CA GLU A 35 9.84 3.87 -2.42
C GLU A 35 8.39 3.57 -2.82
N GLY A 36 8.01 3.83 -4.07
CA GLY A 36 6.70 3.48 -4.60
C GLY A 36 6.45 1.96 -4.57
N HIS A 37 7.41 1.17 -5.05
CA HIS A 37 7.35 -0.30 -4.95
C HIS A 37 7.34 -0.81 -3.50
N ARG A 38 8.05 -0.13 -2.60
CA ARG A 38 7.99 -0.43 -1.16
C ARG A 38 6.60 -0.13 -0.61
N ALA A 39 5.98 0.98 -0.98
CA ALA A 39 4.63 1.33 -0.58
C ALA A 39 3.60 0.29 -1.06
N ILE A 40 3.75 -0.22 -2.29
CA ILE A 40 2.93 -1.34 -2.79
C ILE A 40 3.06 -2.56 -1.88
N THR A 41 4.29 -2.96 -1.56
CA THR A 41 4.53 -4.14 -0.71
C THR A 41 3.86 -3.99 0.65
N VAL A 42 4.04 -2.84 1.32
CA VAL A 42 3.44 -2.57 2.62
C VAL A 42 1.90 -2.51 2.54
N ALA A 43 1.35 -1.88 1.51
CA ALA A 43 -0.10 -1.78 1.33
C ALA A 43 -0.75 -3.16 1.12
N VAL A 44 -0.12 -4.04 0.34
CA VAL A 44 -0.57 -5.42 0.15
C VAL A 44 -0.52 -6.20 1.45
N ASP A 45 0.59 -6.11 2.20
CA ASP A 45 0.73 -6.77 3.49
C ASP A 45 -0.36 -6.32 4.47
N LEU A 46 -0.65 -5.01 4.52
CA LEU A 46 -1.67 -4.44 5.39
C LEU A 46 -3.09 -4.97 5.08
N VAL A 47 -3.47 -5.04 3.81
CA VAL A 47 -4.78 -5.57 3.40
C VAL A 47 -4.91 -7.04 3.76
N GLN A 48 -3.85 -7.83 3.54
CA GLN A 48 -3.83 -9.25 3.86
C GLN A 48 -3.86 -9.55 5.35
N MET A 49 -3.28 -8.66 6.17
CA MET A 49 -3.39 -8.70 7.62
C MET A 49 -4.77 -8.26 8.15
N SER A 50 -5.77 -8.10 7.27
CA SER A 50 -7.12 -7.66 7.60
C SER A 50 -7.14 -6.26 8.26
N THR A 51 -6.18 -5.41 7.92
CA THR A 51 -6.25 -3.99 8.31
C THR A 51 -7.51 -3.43 7.68
N GLY A 52 -8.39 -2.84 8.49
CA GLY A 52 -9.64 -2.27 7.99
C GLY A 52 -9.34 -1.33 6.82
N ARG A 53 -10.00 -1.56 5.68
CA ARG A 53 -9.77 -0.86 4.40
C ARG A 53 -9.73 0.66 4.57
N ASP A 54 -10.62 1.19 5.41
CA ASP A 54 -10.72 2.62 5.73
C ASP A 54 -9.48 3.21 6.42
N ARG A 55 -8.65 2.36 7.03
CA ARG A 55 -7.44 2.72 7.76
C ARG A 55 -6.16 2.45 6.97
N LEU A 56 -6.26 1.83 5.79
CA LEU A 56 -5.09 1.41 5.01
C LEU A 56 -4.12 2.57 4.79
N PHE A 57 -4.63 3.71 4.35
CA PHE A 57 -3.79 4.88 4.08
C PHE A 57 -3.09 5.42 5.34
N SER A 58 -3.79 5.46 6.48
CA SER A 58 -3.21 5.94 7.74
C SER A 58 -2.11 5.01 8.23
N GLU A 59 -2.31 3.69 8.13
CA GLU A 59 -1.32 2.71 8.58
C GLU A 59 -0.14 2.63 7.61
N LEU A 60 -0.41 2.73 6.29
CA LEU A 60 0.62 2.83 5.25
C LEU A 60 1.52 4.04 5.50
N SER A 61 0.93 5.22 5.71
CA SER A 61 1.68 6.45 5.97
C SER A 61 2.51 6.32 7.25
N LYS A 62 1.92 5.79 8.33
CA LYS A 62 2.63 5.53 9.58
C LYS A 62 3.85 4.63 9.37
N GLN A 63 3.70 3.47 8.73
CA GLN A 63 4.81 2.52 8.54
C GLN A 63 5.92 3.03 7.60
N LEU A 64 5.57 3.91 6.66
CA LEU A 64 6.54 4.48 5.72
C LEU A 64 7.20 5.76 6.25
N ASP A 65 6.52 6.52 7.11
CA ASP A 65 6.98 7.81 7.64
C ASP A 65 7.65 7.71 9.02
N ASP A 66 7.42 6.66 9.82
CA ASP A 66 8.10 6.43 11.11
C ASP A 66 9.59 6.01 10.95
N ARG A 67 10.21 6.28 9.79
CA ARG A 67 11.58 5.82 9.49
C ARG A 67 12.48 6.92 8.93
#